data_AF-A0A7I8KBY6-F1
#
_entry.id   AF-A0A7I8KBY6-F1
#
_cell.length_a   1.000
_cell.length_b   1.000
_cell.length_c   1.000
_cell.angle_alpha   90.00
_cell.angle_beta   90.00
_cell.angle_gamma   90.00
#
_symmetry.space_group_name_H-M   'P 1'
#
loop_
_entity.id
_entity.type
_entity.pdbx_description
1 polymer ?
#
loop_
_entity_poly.entity_id
_entity_poly.type
_entity_poly.pdbx_seq_one_letter_code
_entity_poly.pdbx_strand_id
1 'polypeptide(L)'
;MSAGARVFRLGNHEVQLLNVEPGGAASSRLPPKPLLIASPTDGGDFPVLLFLHGYLLYNSFYSQLIRHIASHGFIVVAPQLYTLSGPDSTAEIHSAASTADWLPVGLPPVLPPSVRPDLAKLAVAGHSRGGKVAFALVLGRGARASLSFSAVIGIDPVDGMGRGKQTVPPVLTYVPGSFAMEAAAMVLGSGLGELPRGPLLPACAPAGVNHRDFAAECCPPSCYLVAGEYGHVDMLDDAPPGLRGRATHCLCKAGAARGPMRAFVGGAVVAFLRAFLEGDPRDLLALRDDPAASPVSLSAATFLLEETVTC
;
A
#
# COMPACT_ATOMS: atom_id res chain seq x y z
N MET A 1 17.72 19.82 8.60
CA MET A 1 17.35 18.60 7.83
C MET A 1 16.44 19.05 6.70
N SER A 2 16.70 18.64 5.46
CA SER A 2 15.84 19.00 4.31
C SER A 2 14.43 18.46 4.48
N ALA A 3 13.44 19.06 3.81
CA ALA A 3 12.03 18.69 3.94
C ALA A 3 11.80 17.19 3.61
N GLY A 4 12.37 16.70 2.50
CA GLY A 4 12.24 15.30 2.04
C GLY A 4 12.81 14.24 2.98
N ALA A 5 13.77 14.57 3.84
CA ALA A 5 14.32 13.60 4.79
C ALA A 5 13.39 13.30 5.99
N ARG A 6 12.38 14.16 6.24
CA ARG A 6 11.52 14.07 7.43
C ARG A 6 10.45 12.99 7.31
N VAL A 7 9.94 12.74 6.10
CA VAL A 7 8.90 11.71 5.88
C VAL A 7 9.40 10.29 6.13
N PHE A 8 10.72 10.06 6.14
CA PHE A 8 11.32 8.75 6.41
C PHE A 8 11.49 8.42 7.90
N ARG A 9 11.02 9.29 8.80
CA ARG A 9 10.96 9.03 10.24
C ARG A 9 9.49 9.04 10.68
N LEU A 10 9.22 8.62 11.92
CA LEU A 10 7.90 8.82 12.49
C LEU A 10 7.56 10.32 12.48
N GLY A 11 6.30 10.62 12.17
CA GLY A 11 5.75 11.96 12.21
C GLY A 11 5.43 12.40 13.64
N ASN A 12 4.66 13.48 13.74
CA ASN A 12 4.42 14.19 15.00
C ASN A 12 3.17 13.73 15.74
N HIS A 13 2.30 12.94 15.11
CA HIS A 13 1.07 12.45 15.73
C HIS A 13 1.37 11.22 16.58
N GLU A 14 0.85 11.18 17.79
CA GLU A 14 0.78 9.95 18.56
C GLU A 14 -0.24 9.02 17.90
N VAL A 15 0.07 7.72 17.84
CA VAL A 15 -0.72 6.74 17.09
C VAL A 15 -1.22 5.62 17.99
N GLN A 16 -2.52 5.36 17.93
CA GLN A 16 -3.14 4.19 18.52
C GLN A 16 -3.40 3.11 17.46
N LEU A 17 -3.12 1.85 17.80
CA LEU A 17 -3.55 0.70 17.01
C LEU A 17 -4.83 0.12 17.63
N LEU A 18 -5.86 -0.03 16.80
CA LEU A 18 -7.18 -0.52 17.19
C LEU A 18 -7.46 -1.83 16.45
N ASN A 19 -7.92 -2.85 17.17
CA ASN A 19 -8.46 -4.07 16.57
C ASN A 19 -9.99 -3.97 16.58
N VAL A 20 -10.60 -4.14 15.42
CA VAL A 20 -12.07 -4.12 15.27
C VAL A 20 -12.52 -5.45 14.72
N GLU A 21 -13.32 -6.17 15.50
CA GLU A 21 -13.85 -7.46 15.12
C GLU A 21 -15.00 -7.34 14.12
N PRO A 22 -15.16 -8.31 13.19
CA PRO A 22 -16.23 -8.28 12.20
C PRO A 22 -17.59 -8.59 12.82
N GLY A 23 -18.65 -8.18 12.12
CA GLY A 23 -20.02 -8.54 12.44
C GLY A 23 -20.61 -9.53 11.46
N GLY A 24 -21.73 -10.17 11.85
CA GLY A 24 -22.58 -10.90 10.90
C GLY A 24 -23.27 -9.93 9.92
N ALA A 25 -23.81 -10.48 8.83
CA ALA A 25 -24.42 -9.75 7.72
C ALA A 25 -25.56 -8.76 8.10
N ALA A 26 -26.09 -8.83 9.32
CA ALA A 26 -27.18 -7.99 9.82
C ALA A 26 -26.72 -6.69 10.52
N SER A 27 -25.42 -6.50 10.80
CA SER A 27 -24.92 -5.33 11.53
C SER A 27 -24.07 -4.44 10.64
N SER A 28 -24.70 -3.44 10.00
CA SER A 28 -24.02 -2.44 9.17
C SER A 28 -22.98 -1.58 9.91
N ARG A 29 -22.98 -1.60 11.25
CA ARG A 29 -22.00 -0.90 12.09
C ARG A 29 -20.69 -1.68 12.28
N LEU A 30 -20.71 -2.99 12.08
CA LEU A 30 -19.52 -3.81 12.25
C LEU A 30 -18.85 -4.05 10.88
N PRO A 31 -17.51 -4.13 10.83
CA PRO A 31 -16.81 -4.26 9.56
C PRO A 31 -17.03 -5.64 8.93
N PRO A 32 -16.91 -5.76 7.59
CA PRO A 32 -17.07 -7.03 6.88
C PRO A 32 -15.91 -8.02 7.12
N LYS A 33 -14.78 -7.53 7.64
CA LYS A 33 -13.57 -8.28 7.98
C LYS A 33 -12.99 -7.75 9.29
N PRO A 34 -12.21 -8.55 10.04
CA PRO A 34 -11.41 -8.02 11.13
C PRO A 34 -10.49 -6.92 10.61
N LEU A 35 -10.41 -5.79 11.32
CA LEU A 35 -9.59 -4.64 10.94
C LEU A 35 -8.49 -4.42 11.98
N LEU A 36 -7.31 -4.04 11.49
CA LEU A 36 -6.31 -3.34 12.26
C LEU A 36 -6.29 -1.88 11.77
N ILE A 37 -6.58 -0.94 12.66
CA ILE A 37 -6.63 0.49 12.32
C ILE A 37 -5.50 1.20 13.04
N ALA A 38 -4.69 1.96 12.32
CA ALA A 38 -3.77 2.93 12.90
C ALA A 38 -4.38 4.33 12.80
N SER A 39 -4.59 4.99 13.93
CA SER A 39 -5.22 6.30 14.02
C SER A 39 -4.34 7.26 14.81
N PRO A 40 -4.21 8.54 14.39
CA PRO A 40 -3.80 9.62 15.28
C PRO A 40 -4.67 9.62 16.55
N THR A 41 -4.12 10.08 17.67
CA THR A 41 -4.86 10.26 18.94
C THR A 41 -5.26 11.70 19.18
N ASP A 42 -4.54 12.65 18.58
CA ASP A 42 -4.87 14.06 18.61
C ASP A 42 -6.07 14.38 17.71
N GLY A 43 -6.83 15.41 18.09
CA GLY A 43 -8.07 15.76 17.39
C GLY A 43 -7.82 16.39 16.03
N GLY A 44 -8.66 16.03 15.06
CA GLY A 44 -8.58 16.57 13.70
C GLY A 44 -9.36 15.75 12.67
N ASP A 45 -9.46 16.32 11.47
CA ASP A 45 -9.95 15.64 10.27
C ASP A 45 -8.75 15.08 9.51
N PHE A 46 -8.73 13.76 9.28
CA PHE A 46 -7.57 13.08 8.69
C PHE A 46 -7.97 12.32 7.41
N PRO A 47 -7.16 12.40 6.34
CA PRO A 47 -7.33 11.54 5.17
C PRO A 47 -7.23 10.06 5.53
N VAL A 48 -7.84 9.20 4.71
CA VAL A 48 -7.95 7.76 4.97
C VAL A 48 -7.19 6.94 3.93
N LEU A 49 -6.40 5.97 4.40
CA LEU A 49 -5.74 4.97 3.57
C LEU A 49 -6.29 3.57 3.88
N LEU A 50 -6.89 2.92 2.88
CA LEU A 50 -7.20 1.49 2.93
C LEU A 50 -5.95 0.68 2.56
N PHE A 51 -5.39 -0.10 3.49
CA PHE A 51 -4.14 -0.84 3.28
C PHE A 51 -4.35 -2.35 3.19
N LEU A 52 -3.95 -2.96 2.07
CA LEU A 52 -4.22 -4.36 1.74
C LEU A 52 -2.95 -5.23 1.84
N HIS A 53 -3.00 -6.26 2.68
CA HIS A 53 -1.85 -7.15 2.90
C HIS A 53 -1.55 -8.08 1.70
N GLY A 54 -0.30 -8.55 1.61
CA GLY A 54 0.15 -9.53 0.62
C GLY A 54 -0.31 -10.98 0.87
N TYR A 55 0.04 -11.86 -0.07
CA TYR A 55 -0.41 -13.26 -0.09
C TYR A 55 0.02 -14.05 1.15
N LEU A 56 -0.97 -14.65 1.83
CA LEU A 56 -0.81 -15.42 3.06
C LEU A 56 -0.11 -14.65 4.19
N LEU A 57 -0.20 -13.32 4.21
CA LEU A 57 0.29 -12.48 5.30
C LEU A 57 -0.86 -11.99 6.18
N TYR A 58 -0.54 -11.50 7.38
CA TYR A 58 -1.51 -10.84 8.25
C TYR A 58 -1.37 -9.32 8.15
N ASN A 59 -2.48 -8.60 8.33
CA ASN A 59 -2.47 -7.13 8.41
C ASN A 59 -1.54 -6.63 9.54
N SER A 60 -1.46 -7.37 10.64
CA SER A 60 -0.58 -7.10 11.78
C SER A 60 0.91 -7.20 11.47
N PHE A 61 1.32 -7.83 10.36
CA PHE A 61 2.72 -7.85 9.94
C PHE A 61 3.22 -6.53 9.36
N TYR A 62 2.33 -5.56 9.20
CA TYR A 62 2.63 -4.21 8.70
C TYR A 62 2.43 -3.17 9.79
N SER A 63 2.32 -3.57 11.07
CA SER A 63 1.93 -2.67 12.17
C SER A 63 2.88 -1.49 12.33
N GLN A 64 4.18 -1.68 12.07
CA GLN A 64 5.17 -0.62 12.11
C GLN A 64 5.04 0.32 10.90
N LEU A 65 4.72 -0.21 9.71
CA LEU A 65 4.51 0.58 8.50
C LEU A 65 3.25 1.45 8.60
N ILE A 66 2.11 0.86 8.99
CA ILE A 66 0.86 1.62 9.11
C ILE A 66 0.94 2.65 10.25
N ARG A 67 1.69 2.36 11.32
CA ARG A 67 1.98 3.33 12.38
C ARG A 67 2.83 4.50 11.85
N HIS A 68 3.83 4.21 11.02
CA HIS A 68 4.62 5.25 10.35
C HIS A 68 3.70 6.20 9.59
N ILE A 69 2.88 5.67 8.69
CA ILE A 69 1.96 6.48 7.87
C ILE A 69 1.00 7.26 8.76
N ALA A 70 0.38 6.62 9.77
CA ALA A 70 -0.56 7.29 10.65
C ALA A 70 0.07 8.42 11.49
N SER A 71 1.34 8.27 11.89
CA SER A 71 2.07 9.31 12.64
C SER A 71 2.27 10.61 11.83
N HIS A 72 2.02 10.58 10.53
CA HIS A 72 2.06 11.75 9.64
C HIS A 72 0.70 12.42 9.40
N GLY A 73 -0.36 11.98 10.08
CA GLY A 73 -1.70 12.58 9.98
C GLY A 73 -2.61 11.83 9.02
N PHE A 74 -2.60 10.50 9.06
CA PHE A 74 -3.48 9.66 8.24
C PHE A 74 -4.17 8.61 9.09
N ILE A 75 -5.42 8.26 8.78
CA ILE A 75 -6.05 7.07 9.33
C ILE A 75 -5.78 5.91 8.38
N VAL A 76 -5.12 4.86 8.85
CA VAL A 76 -4.83 3.67 8.04
C VAL A 76 -5.74 2.53 8.47
N VAL A 77 -6.63 2.09 7.59
CA VAL A 77 -7.54 0.96 7.82
C VAL A 77 -7.00 -0.27 7.09
N ALA A 78 -6.59 -1.30 7.83
CA ALA A 78 -6.00 -2.52 7.26
C ALA A 78 -6.89 -3.75 7.53
N PRO A 79 -7.76 -4.16 6.59
CA PRO A 79 -8.56 -5.37 6.74
C PRO A 79 -7.69 -6.64 6.67
N GLN A 80 -8.02 -7.64 7.49
CA GLN A 80 -7.58 -9.01 7.29
C GLN A 80 -8.46 -9.67 6.23
N LEU A 81 -8.05 -9.57 4.96
CA LEU A 81 -8.85 -10.01 3.81
C LEU A 81 -9.19 -11.52 3.89
N TYR A 82 -8.24 -12.32 4.36
CA TYR A 82 -8.34 -13.77 4.53
C TYR A 82 -7.26 -14.30 5.48
N THR A 83 -7.46 -15.49 6.05
CA THR A 83 -6.42 -16.22 6.80
C THR A 83 -5.78 -17.33 5.97
N LEU A 84 -6.53 -17.87 5.01
CA LEU A 84 -6.13 -18.83 3.98
C LEU A 84 -6.76 -18.38 2.66
N SER A 85 -6.00 -18.44 1.57
CA SER A 85 -6.50 -18.08 0.23
C SER A 85 -5.85 -18.99 -0.82
N GLY A 86 -6.56 -19.18 -1.93
CA GLY A 86 -6.06 -19.85 -3.13
C GLY A 86 -5.38 -18.86 -4.08
N PRO A 87 -5.23 -19.21 -5.38
CA PRO A 87 -4.65 -18.30 -6.36
C PRO A 87 -5.60 -17.17 -6.79
N ASP A 88 -6.92 -17.39 -6.75
CA ASP A 88 -7.93 -16.39 -7.12
C ASP A 88 -7.99 -15.26 -6.07
N SER A 89 -8.03 -14.02 -6.55
CA SER A 89 -8.08 -12.79 -5.75
C SER A 89 -9.44 -12.08 -5.78
N THR A 90 -10.46 -12.66 -6.41
CA THR A 90 -11.80 -12.07 -6.56
C THR A 90 -12.45 -11.78 -5.22
N ALA A 91 -12.35 -12.71 -4.25
CA ALA A 91 -12.91 -12.54 -2.91
C ALA A 91 -12.21 -11.40 -2.14
N GLU A 92 -10.91 -11.23 -2.32
CA GLU A 92 -10.13 -10.12 -1.78
C GLU A 92 -10.62 -8.79 -2.33
N ILE A 93 -10.87 -8.69 -3.63
CA ILE A 93 -11.37 -7.46 -4.28
C ILE A 93 -12.76 -7.10 -3.75
N HIS A 94 -13.67 -8.08 -3.63
CA HIS A 94 -14.99 -7.85 -3.00
C HIS A 94 -14.86 -7.44 -1.53
N SER A 95 -13.93 -8.02 -0.78
CA SER A 95 -13.70 -7.68 0.62
C SER A 95 -13.16 -6.26 0.78
N ALA A 96 -12.26 -5.83 -0.11
CA ALA A 96 -11.73 -4.47 -0.14
C ALA A 96 -12.83 -3.47 -0.50
N ALA A 97 -13.64 -3.75 -1.53
CA ALA A 97 -14.80 -2.92 -1.89
C ALA A 97 -15.80 -2.79 -0.73
N SER A 98 -16.16 -3.91 -0.10
CA SER A 98 -17.09 -3.91 1.05
C SER A 98 -16.52 -3.15 2.26
N THR A 99 -15.20 -3.20 2.46
CA THR A 99 -14.55 -2.44 3.53
C THR A 99 -14.60 -0.94 3.25
N ALA A 100 -14.36 -0.53 1.99
CA ALA A 100 -14.50 0.86 1.57
C ALA A 100 -15.94 1.37 1.76
N ASP A 101 -16.94 0.59 1.36
CA ASP A 101 -18.35 0.93 1.50
C ASP A 101 -18.83 1.01 2.96
N TRP A 102 -18.13 0.32 3.87
CA TRP A 102 -18.39 0.38 5.31
C TRP A 102 -17.82 1.64 5.98
N LEU A 103 -16.77 2.26 5.41
CA LEU A 103 -16.07 3.40 6.03
C LEU A 103 -17.00 4.55 6.47
N PRO A 104 -17.97 5.03 5.67
CA PRO A 104 -18.77 6.20 6.03
C PRO A 104 -19.59 6.02 7.31
N VAL A 105 -20.05 4.80 7.58
CA VAL A 105 -20.96 4.51 8.70
C VAL A 105 -20.26 3.86 9.88
N GLY A 106 -19.24 3.05 9.62
CA GLY A 106 -18.63 2.21 10.65
C GLY A 106 -17.27 2.70 11.15
N LEU A 107 -16.54 3.49 10.37
CA LEU A 107 -15.24 4.02 10.81
C LEU A 107 -15.37 5.09 11.91
N PRO A 108 -16.24 6.12 11.81
CA PRO A 108 -16.34 7.15 12.84
C PRO A 108 -16.55 6.64 14.29
N PRO A 109 -17.43 5.66 14.57
CA PRO A 109 -17.68 5.22 15.95
C PRO A 109 -16.55 4.39 16.56
N VAL A 110 -15.59 3.89 15.78
CA VAL A 110 -14.47 3.09 16.29
C VAL A 110 -13.19 3.92 16.51
N LEU A 111 -13.15 5.15 16.00
CA LEU A 111 -12.02 6.05 16.13
C LEU A 111 -12.00 6.77 17.50
N PRO A 112 -10.85 7.34 17.92
CA PRO A 112 -10.79 8.21 19.08
C PRO A 112 -11.82 9.36 18.98
N PRO A 113 -12.45 9.81 20.09
CA PRO A 113 -13.61 10.73 20.04
C PRO A 113 -13.39 12.06 19.30
N SER A 114 -12.15 12.55 19.23
CA SER A 114 -11.76 13.80 18.57
C SER A 114 -11.24 13.63 17.15
N VAL A 115 -11.16 12.41 16.65
CA VAL A 115 -10.66 12.08 15.31
C VAL A 115 -11.85 11.93 14.37
N ARG A 116 -11.71 12.46 13.15
CA ARG A 116 -12.73 12.38 12.10
C ARG A 116 -12.08 11.90 10.80
N PRO A 117 -12.66 10.91 10.12
CA PRO A 117 -12.16 10.48 8.81
C PRO A 117 -12.67 11.42 7.70
N ASP A 118 -11.75 11.99 6.93
CA ASP A 118 -12.07 12.73 5.70
C ASP A 118 -12.09 11.76 4.50
N LEU A 119 -13.27 11.24 4.20
CA LEU A 119 -13.47 10.28 3.11
C LEU A 119 -13.53 10.92 1.72
N ALA A 120 -13.50 12.26 1.62
CA ALA A 120 -13.23 12.93 0.34
C ALA A 120 -11.75 12.78 -0.05
N LYS A 121 -10.89 12.45 0.91
CA LYS A 121 -9.46 12.19 0.75
C LYS A 121 -9.15 10.72 1.05
N LEU A 122 -9.69 9.84 0.21
CA LEU A 122 -9.55 8.39 0.35
C LEU A 122 -8.52 7.86 -0.66
N ALA A 123 -7.58 7.04 -0.19
CA ALA A 123 -6.64 6.29 -1.02
C ALA A 123 -6.66 4.80 -0.69
N VAL A 124 -6.16 3.98 -1.62
CA VAL A 124 -5.96 2.55 -1.39
C VAL A 124 -4.52 2.17 -1.71
N ALA A 125 -3.91 1.42 -0.81
CA ALA A 125 -2.57 0.86 -0.97
C ALA A 125 -2.61 -0.65 -0.77
N GLY A 126 -1.67 -1.36 -1.37
CA GLY A 126 -1.49 -2.76 -1.04
C GLY A 126 -0.13 -3.32 -1.42
N HIS A 127 0.31 -4.33 -0.67
CA HIS A 127 1.57 -5.01 -0.91
C HIS A 127 1.38 -6.32 -1.68
N SER A 128 2.24 -6.63 -2.67
CA SER A 128 2.23 -7.91 -3.39
C SER A 128 0.87 -8.17 -4.05
N ARG A 129 0.21 -9.30 -3.75
CA ARG A 129 -1.19 -9.54 -4.13
C ARG A 129 -2.13 -8.42 -3.67
N GLY A 130 -1.91 -7.83 -2.49
CA GLY A 130 -2.69 -6.69 -2.02
C GLY A 130 -2.56 -5.48 -2.95
N GLY A 131 -1.40 -5.28 -3.58
CA GLY A 131 -1.19 -4.24 -4.58
C GLY A 131 -1.99 -4.52 -5.86
N LYS A 132 -1.99 -5.76 -6.34
CA LYS A 132 -2.89 -6.21 -7.41
C LYS A 132 -4.36 -5.93 -7.06
N VAL A 133 -4.79 -6.26 -5.85
CA VAL A 133 -6.17 -6.02 -5.39
C VAL A 133 -6.49 -4.52 -5.35
N ALA A 134 -5.57 -3.67 -4.90
CA ALA A 134 -5.74 -2.22 -4.88
C ALA A 134 -5.95 -1.67 -6.31
N PHE A 135 -5.09 -2.04 -7.26
CA PHE A 135 -5.24 -1.66 -8.67
C PHE A 135 -6.54 -2.22 -9.29
N ALA A 136 -6.87 -3.50 -9.03
CA ALA A 136 -8.09 -4.11 -9.53
C ALA A 136 -9.34 -3.35 -9.06
N LEU A 137 -9.38 -2.97 -7.78
CA LEU A 137 -10.49 -2.22 -7.19
C LEU A 137 -10.68 -0.86 -7.86
N VAL A 138 -9.59 -0.09 -8.02
CA VAL A 138 -9.63 1.26 -8.62
C VAL A 138 -9.98 1.21 -10.11
N LEU A 139 -9.49 0.18 -10.82
CA LEU A 139 -9.85 -0.07 -12.22
C LEU A 139 -11.26 -0.67 -12.39
N GLY A 140 -11.96 -0.99 -11.29
CA GLY A 140 -13.29 -1.60 -11.30
C GLY A 140 -13.31 -3.00 -11.90
N ARG A 141 -12.24 -3.78 -11.72
CA ARG A 141 -12.09 -5.15 -12.19
C ARG A 141 -12.49 -6.12 -11.09
N GLY A 142 -13.52 -6.92 -11.31
CA GLY A 142 -14.06 -7.88 -10.33
C GLY A 142 -15.11 -7.26 -9.39
N ALA A 143 -14.78 -6.16 -8.72
CA ALA A 143 -15.75 -5.38 -7.93
C ALA A 143 -15.46 -3.88 -8.03
N ARG A 144 -16.42 -3.06 -7.60
CA ARG A 144 -16.29 -1.60 -7.43
C ARG A 144 -16.74 -1.21 -6.03
N ALA A 145 -16.03 -0.28 -5.41
CA ALA A 145 -16.54 0.43 -4.25
C ALA A 145 -17.49 1.54 -4.70
N SER A 146 -18.39 1.94 -3.81
CA SER A 146 -19.27 3.10 -3.97
C SER A 146 -18.52 4.41 -3.77
N LEU A 147 -17.42 4.39 -3.00
CA LEU A 147 -16.51 5.52 -2.84
C LEU A 147 -15.46 5.54 -3.96
N SER A 148 -15.09 6.75 -4.40
CA SER A 148 -13.94 6.98 -5.27
C SER A 148 -12.64 7.02 -4.46
N PHE A 149 -11.53 6.71 -5.13
CA PHE A 149 -10.19 6.80 -4.58
C PHE A 149 -9.43 7.90 -5.32
N SER A 150 -8.84 8.85 -4.58
CA SER A 150 -7.99 9.91 -5.16
C SER A 150 -6.61 9.40 -5.54
N ALA A 151 -6.16 8.30 -4.91
CA ALA A 151 -4.85 7.72 -5.15
C ALA A 151 -4.82 6.20 -4.96
N VAL A 152 -3.99 5.52 -5.75
CA VAL A 152 -3.67 4.09 -5.64
C VAL A 152 -2.18 3.86 -5.46
N ILE A 153 -1.79 2.98 -4.52
CA ILE A 153 -0.39 2.64 -4.28
C ILE A 153 -0.17 1.12 -4.35
N GLY A 154 0.64 0.67 -5.30
CA GLY A 154 1.18 -0.69 -5.33
C GLY A 154 2.54 -0.76 -4.67
N ILE A 155 2.64 -1.46 -3.55
CA ILE A 155 3.92 -1.78 -2.89
C ILE A 155 4.35 -3.15 -3.38
N ASP A 156 5.37 -3.17 -4.23
CA ASP A 156 5.89 -4.32 -4.95
C ASP A 156 4.77 -5.24 -5.48
N PRO A 157 3.81 -4.70 -6.28
CA PRO A 157 2.59 -5.43 -6.65
C PRO A 157 2.90 -6.65 -7.54
N VAL A 158 2.08 -7.70 -7.43
CA VAL A 158 2.26 -8.97 -8.17
C VAL A 158 0.94 -9.46 -8.77
N ASP A 159 0.90 -9.62 -10.10
CA ASP A 159 -0.30 -10.04 -10.85
C ASP A 159 -0.41 -11.57 -11.05
N GLY A 160 0.58 -12.35 -10.60
CA GLY A 160 0.53 -13.81 -10.61
C GLY A 160 1.89 -14.47 -10.58
N MET A 161 2.04 -15.59 -11.32
CA MET A 161 3.26 -16.42 -11.28
C MET A 161 4.22 -16.17 -12.45
N GLY A 162 3.85 -15.29 -13.38
CA GLY A 162 4.61 -14.94 -14.57
C GLY A 162 3.69 -14.53 -15.72
N ARG A 163 4.26 -13.94 -16.76
CA ARG A 163 3.49 -13.48 -17.93
C ARG A 163 2.69 -14.62 -18.55
N GLY A 164 1.39 -14.42 -18.79
CA GLY A 164 0.46 -15.46 -19.24
C GLY A 164 0.04 -16.48 -18.18
N LYS A 165 0.50 -16.32 -16.93
CA LYS A 165 0.14 -17.13 -15.75
C LYS A 165 -0.32 -16.22 -14.60
N GLN A 166 -1.08 -15.19 -14.95
CA GLN A 166 -1.66 -14.25 -14.00
C GLN A 166 -2.73 -14.94 -13.16
N THR A 167 -2.85 -14.52 -11.90
CA THR A 167 -3.96 -14.97 -11.05
C THR A 167 -5.26 -14.28 -11.45
N VAL A 168 -6.39 -14.92 -11.17
CA VAL A 168 -7.72 -14.36 -11.47
C VAL A 168 -8.09 -13.26 -10.46
N PRO A 169 -8.73 -12.16 -10.88
CA PRO A 169 -8.76 -11.66 -12.26
C PRO A 169 -7.40 -11.04 -12.64
N PRO A 170 -6.96 -11.12 -13.91
CA PRO A 170 -5.74 -10.45 -14.35
C PRO A 170 -5.90 -8.93 -14.34
N VAL A 171 -4.89 -8.22 -13.84
CA VAL A 171 -4.85 -6.76 -13.81
C VAL A 171 -3.93 -6.20 -14.90
N LEU A 172 -2.83 -6.86 -15.21
CA LEU A 172 -1.95 -6.44 -16.29
C LEU A 172 -2.56 -6.77 -17.66
N THR A 173 -2.52 -5.79 -18.56
CA THR A 173 -2.96 -5.91 -19.97
C THR A 173 -1.76 -6.00 -20.91
N TYR A 174 -0.56 -5.65 -20.43
CA TYR A 174 0.68 -5.50 -21.19
C TYR A 174 0.65 -4.41 -22.26
N VAL A 175 -0.28 -3.45 -22.14
CA VAL A 175 -0.31 -2.24 -22.97
C VAL A 175 0.15 -1.06 -22.11
N PRO A 176 1.25 -0.36 -22.47
CA PRO A 176 1.71 0.80 -21.72
C PRO A 176 0.61 1.88 -21.59
N GLY A 177 0.47 2.47 -20.42
CA GLY A 177 -0.59 3.47 -20.16
C GLY A 177 -2.03 2.94 -20.31
N SER A 178 -2.26 1.64 -20.09
CA SER A 178 -3.61 1.06 -20.19
C SER A 178 -4.50 1.31 -18.97
N PHE A 179 -3.90 1.68 -17.84
CA PHE A 179 -4.61 1.87 -16.59
C PHE A 179 -5.29 3.24 -16.58
N ALA A 180 -6.41 3.32 -17.30
CA ALA A 180 -7.31 4.46 -17.31
C ALA A 180 -8.06 4.54 -15.97
N MET A 181 -7.58 5.41 -15.08
CA MET A 181 -8.21 5.73 -13.80
C MET A 181 -8.04 7.22 -13.50
N GLU A 182 -8.95 7.80 -12.72
CA GLU A 182 -8.84 9.19 -12.26
C GLU A 182 -7.85 9.33 -11.09
N ALA A 183 -7.59 8.24 -10.37
CA ALA A 183 -6.69 8.22 -9.23
C ALA A 183 -5.23 8.41 -9.66
N ALA A 184 -4.46 9.19 -8.90
CA ALA A 184 -3.01 9.22 -9.04
C ALA A 184 -2.39 7.86 -8.66
N ALA A 185 -1.39 7.39 -9.39
CA ALA A 185 -0.80 6.07 -9.16
C ALA A 185 0.64 6.14 -8.63
N MET A 186 0.94 5.42 -7.55
CA MET A 186 2.31 5.16 -7.12
C MET A 186 2.62 3.66 -7.19
N VAL A 187 3.77 3.32 -7.75
CA VAL A 187 4.31 1.96 -7.70
C VAL A 187 5.68 1.99 -7.04
N LEU A 188 5.80 1.32 -5.90
CA LEU A 188 7.07 1.09 -5.21
C LEU A 188 7.54 -0.32 -5.55
N GLY A 189 8.81 -0.50 -5.88
CA GLY A 189 9.39 -1.80 -6.24
C GLY A 189 10.50 -2.24 -5.30
N SER A 190 10.73 -3.55 -5.24
CA SER A 190 11.91 -4.14 -4.60
C SER A 190 12.88 -4.68 -5.66
N GLY A 191 14.16 -4.35 -5.55
CA GLY A 191 15.16 -4.76 -6.54
C GLY A 191 15.52 -6.25 -6.49
N LEU A 192 15.30 -6.92 -5.36
CA LEU A 192 15.57 -8.35 -5.19
C LEU A 192 14.30 -9.23 -5.35
N GLY A 193 13.11 -8.64 -5.52
CA GLY A 193 11.85 -9.38 -5.58
C GLY A 193 11.74 -10.35 -6.77
N GLU A 194 12.39 -10.03 -7.89
CA GLU A 194 12.46 -10.87 -9.09
C GLU A 194 13.47 -12.01 -9.00
N LEU A 195 14.29 -12.04 -7.94
CA LEU A 195 15.31 -13.07 -7.75
C LEU A 195 14.75 -14.25 -6.93
N PRO A 196 15.01 -15.50 -7.35
CA PRO A 196 14.66 -16.67 -6.56
C PRO A 196 15.52 -16.74 -5.28
N ARG A 197 14.99 -17.40 -4.25
CA ARG A 197 15.73 -17.67 -3.01
C ARG A 197 16.32 -19.08 -3.06
N GLY A 198 17.37 -19.24 -3.87
CA GLY A 198 18.00 -20.54 -4.10
C GLY A 198 17.14 -21.45 -5.02
N PRO A 199 17.53 -22.73 -5.19
CA PRO A 199 16.98 -23.57 -6.25
C PRO A 199 15.51 -23.97 -6.08
N LEU A 200 15.01 -24.00 -4.84
CA LEU A 200 13.68 -24.55 -4.51
C LEU A 200 12.60 -23.48 -4.27
N LEU A 201 13.00 -22.22 -4.11
CA LEU A 201 12.08 -21.13 -3.81
C LEU A 201 12.06 -20.14 -4.98
N PRO A 202 10.96 -20.08 -5.75
CA PRO A 202 10.87 -19.18 -6.90
C PRO A 202 10.90 -17.71 -6.46
N ALA A 203 11.06 -16.82 -7.43
CA ALA A 203 10.94 -15.38 -7.20
C ALA A 203 9.56 -15.03 -6.61
N CYS A 204 9.54 -14.12 -5.65
CA CYS A 204 8.29 -13.67 -5.03
C CYS A 204 7.54 -12.63 -5.88
N ALA A 205 8.27 -11.86 -6.69
CA ALA A 205 7.73 -10.89 -7.64
C ALA A 205 8.34 -11.14 -9.05
N PRO A 206 7.95 -12.24 -9.71
CA PRO A 206 8.56 -12.66 -10.97
C PRO A 206 8.38 -11.64 -12.08
N ALA A 207 9.37 -11.53 -12.96
CA ALA A 207 9.33 -10.64 -14.11
C ALA A 207 8.11 -10.92 -15.01
N GLY A 208 7.53 -9.86 -15.56
CA GLY A 208 6.35 -9.92 -16.42
C GLY A 208 5.02 -9.95 -15.66
N VAL A 209 5.03 -9.89 -14.33
CA VAL A 209 3.83 -9.68 -13.50
C VAL A 209 4.11 -8.83 -12.26
N ASN A 210 5.18 -8.02 -12.26
CA ASN A 210 5.68 -7.35 -11.05
C ASN A 210 5.56 -5.82 -11.13
N HIS A 211 6.14 -5.12 -10.16
CA HIS A 211 6.15 -3.67 -10.06
C HIS A 211 6.57 -2.92 -11.34
N ARG A 212 7.46 -3.48 -12.18
CA ARG A 212 7.82 -2.87 -13.48
C ARG A 212 6.64 -2.86 -14.44
N ASP A 213 5.92 -3.98 -14.52
CA ASP A 213 4.76 -4.12 -15.40
C ASP A 213 3.60 -3.24 -14.93
N PHE A 214 3.34 -3.17 -13.63
CA PHE A 214 2.33 -2.25 -13.08
C PHE A 214 2.68 -0.79 -13.37
N ALA A 215 3.94 -0.38 -13.17
CA ALA A 215 4.37 0.99 -13.43
C ALA A 215 4.27 1.37 -14.92
N ALA A 216 4.60 0.45 -15.82
CA ALA A 216 4.51 0.67 -17.27
C ALA A 216 3.07 0.89 -17.76
N GLU A 217 2.08 0.31 -17.08
CA GLU A 217 0.66 0.44 -17.45
C GLU A 217 -0.02 1.67 -16.80
N CYS A 218 0.60 2.30 -15.80
CA CYS A 218 0.06 3.50 -15.15
C CYS A 218 0.09 4.73 -16.07
N CYS A 219 -1.03 5.47 -16.13
CA CYS A 219 -1.08 6.80 -16.73
C CYS A 219 -0.61 7.88 -15.74
N PRO A 220 -0.13 9.04 -16.21
CA PRO A 220 0.02 10.22 -15.37
C PRO A 220 -1.32 10.67 -14.73
N PRO A 221 -1.31 11.29 -13.54
CA PRO A 221 -0.14 11.49 -12.70
C PRO A 221 0.32 10.19 -12.02
N SER A 222 1.62 9.87 -12.15
CA SER A 222 2.19 8.66 -11.56
C SER A 222 3.63 8.79 -11.07
N CYS A 223 3.98 7.94 -10.10
CA CYS A 223 5.30 7.86 -9.50
C CYS A 223 5.78 6.41 -9.43
N TYR A 224 7.02 6.16 -9.83
CA TYR A 224 7.65 4.84 -9.79
C TYR A 224 9.02 4.90 -9.13
N LEU A 225 9.20 4.17 -8.02
CA LEU A 225 10.45 4.16 -7.26
C LEU A 225 10.86 2.72 -6.92
N VAL A 226 12.14 2.39 -6.97
CA VAL A 226 12.62 1.03 -6.69
C VAL A 226 13.76 1.03 -5.67
N ALA A 227 13.57 0.34 -4.56
CA ALA A 227 14.61 0.10 -3.55
C ALA A 227 15.53 -1.03 -4.02
N GLY A 228 16.74 -0.70 -4.50
CA GLY A 228 17.56 -1.61 -5.30
C GLY A 228 18.06 -2.85 -4.56
N GLU A 229 18.42 -2.72 -3.28
CA GLU A 229 19.05 -3.79 -2.50
C GLU A 229 18.08 -4.50 -1.54
N TYR A 230 16.78 -4.32 -1.74
CA TYR A 230 15.74 -4.83 -0.84
C TYR A 230 14.84 -5.85 -1.53
N GLY A 231 14.33 -6.76 -0.72
CA GLY A 231 13.47 -7.85 -1.13
C GLY A 231 11.99 -7.57 -0.95
N HIS A 232 11.21 -8.48 -1.55
CA HIS A 232 9.75 -8.38 -1.65
C HIS A 232 9.04 -8.17 -0.31
N VAL A 233 9.58 -8.70 0.80
CA VAL A 233 8.94 -8.65 2.13
C VAL A 233 9.72 -7.80 3.13
N ASP A 234 10.66 -6.97 2.66
CA ASP A 234 11.53 -6.21 3.56
C ASP A 234 10.84 -4.99 4.18
N MET A 235 9.63 -4.64 3.76
CA MET A 235 8.82 -3.60 4.40
C MET A 235 8.01 -4.08 5.62
N LEU A 236 7.98 -5.39 5.89
CA LEU A 236 7.26 -5.95 7.03
C LEU A 236 7.89 -5.52 8.36
N ASP A 237 7.17 -5.78 9.45
CA ASP A 237 7.69 -5.65 10.81
C ASP A 237 8.98 -6.46 10.99
N ASP A 238 9.88 -5.98 11.85
CA ASP A 238 11.18 -6.62 12.05
C ASP A 238 11.07 -8.06 12.61
N ALA A 239 10.06 -8.32 13.43
CA ALA A 239 9.78 -9.63 14.02
C ALA A 239 8.28 -9.95 13.99
N PRO A 240 7.71 -10.30 12.83
CA PRO A 240 6.29 -10.61 12.75
C PRO A 240 5.98 -11.88 13.56
N PRO A 241 4.90 -11.91 14.35
CA PRO A 241 4.66 -12.99 15.31
C PRO A 241 4.25 -14.31 14.64
N GLY A 242 4.44 -15.40 15.38
CA GLY A 242 4.02 -16.74 14.99
C GLY A 242 4.86 -17.41 13.91
N LEU A 243 4.53 -18.67 13.59
CA LEU A 243 5.28 -19.47 12.61
C LEU A 243 5.28 -18.82 11.22
N ARG A 244 4.13 -18.32 10.79
CA ARG A 244 3.96 -17.62 9.51
C ARG A 244 4.80 -16.35 9.44
N GLY A 245 4.86 -15.59 10.54
CA GLY A 245 5.70 -14.40 10.63
C GLY A 245 7.18 -14.72 10.51
N ARG A 246 7.67 -15.73 11.24
CA ARG A 246 9.05 -16.22 11.12
C ARG A 246 9.40 -16.70 9.72
N ALA A 247 8.47 -17.39 9.05
CA ALA A 247 8.68 -17.88 7.69
C ALA A 247 8.98 -16.76 6.68
N THR A 248 8.47 -15.54 6.90
CA THR A 248 8.73 -14.41 5.99
C THR A 248 10.21 -14.07 5.82
N HIS A 249 11.08 -14.37 6.79
CA HIS A 249 12.53 -14.14 6.66
C HIS A 249 13.22 -15.12 5.70
N CYS A 250 12.53 -16.23 5.36
CA CYS A 250 13.10 -17.36 4.64
C CYS A 250 12.46 -17.63 3.28
N LEU A 251 11.36 -16.97 2.92
CA LEU A 251 10.63 -17.28 1.68
C LEU A 251 11.13 -16.50 0.47
N CYS A 252 11.41 -15.20 0.62
CA CYS A 252 11.88 -14.35 -0.46
C CYS A 252 13.37 -14.05 -0.32
N LYS A 253 14.03 -13.70 -1.43
CA LYS A 253 15.33 -13.04 -1.35
C LYS A 253 15.14 -11.72 -0.58
N ALA A 254 16.02 -11.48 0.39
CA ALA A 254 15.96 -10.33 1.28
C ALA A 254 17.26 -9.53 1.22
N GLY A 255 17.16 -8.24 1.50
CA GLY A 255 18.28 -7.34 1.73
C GLY A 255 18.84 -7.50 3.15
N ALA A 256 19.65 -6.52 3.57
CA ALA A 256 20.36 -6.57 4.84
C ALA A 256 19.44 -6.41 6.07
N ALA A 257 18.41 -5.56 5.97
CA ALA A 257 17.52 -5.23 7.09
C ALA A 257 16.14 -4.74 6.60
N ARG A 258 15.11 -4.85 7.45
CA ARG A 258 13.76 -4.38 7.11
C ARG A 258 13.51 -2.91 7.41
N GLY A 259 14.09 -2.40 8.51
CA GLY A 259 13.91 -1.01 8.97
C GLY A 259 14.05 0.06 7.88
N PRO A 260 15.16 0.09 7.11
CA PRO A 260 15.34 1.10 6.06
C PRO A 260 14.31 0.98 4.92
N MET A 261 13.99 -0.24 4.46
CA MET A 261 12.95 -0.45 3.44
C MET A 261 11.58 0.01 3.93
N ARG A 262 11.24 -0.32 5.17
CA ARG A 262 9.98 0.11 5.79
C ARG A 262 9.91 1.63 5.94
N ALA A 263 11.01 2.27 6.35
CA ALA A 263 11.11 3.73 6.42
C ALA A 263 10.94 4.38 5.04
N PHE A 264 11.60 3.84 4.02
CA PHE A 264 11.45 4.27 2.63
C PHE A 264 10.00 4.15 2.14
N VAL A 265 9.38 2.98 2.29
CA VAL A 265 7.99 2.76 1.88
C VAL A 265 7.04 3.69 2.63
N GLY A 266 7.17 3.80 3.96
CA GLY A 266 6.34 4.69 4.77
C GLY A 266 6.47 6.15 4.34
N GLY A 267 7.70 6.65 4.16
CA GLY A 267 7.94 8.03 3.77
C GLY A 267 7.53 8.36 2.33
N ALA A 268 7.78 7.45 1.38
CA ALA A 268 7.35 7.64 -0.01
C ALA A 268 5.82 7.65 -0.13
N VAL A 269 5.13 6.75 0.59
CA VAL A 269 3.66 6.75 0.67
C VAL A 269 3.14 8.04 1.28
N VAL A 270 3.71 8.51 2.39
CA VAL A 270 3.32 9.78 3.02
C VAL A 270 3.51 10.95 2.06
N ALA A 271 4.67 11.07 1.41
CA ALA A 271 4.95 12.15 0.46
C ALA A 271 3.94 12.16 -0.70
N PHE A 272 3.59 10.97 -1.20
CA PHE A 272 2.61 10.83 -2.28
C PHE A 272 1.18 11.18 -1.83
N LEU A 273 0.75 10.69 -0.66
CA LEU A 273 -0.56 11.00 -0.12
C LEU A 273 -0.71 12.50 0.14
N ARG A 274 0.30 13.17 0.70
CA ARG A 274 0.27 14.64 0.88
C ARG A 274 0.10 15.38 -0.44
N ALA A 275 0.81 14.95 -1.49
CA ALA A 275 0.71 15.56 -2.80
C ALA A 275 -0.71 15.47 -3.38
N PHE A 276 -1.33 14.28 -3.34
CA PHE A 276 -2.57 14.01 -4.09
C PHE A 276 -3.86 14.07 -3.27
N LEU A 277 -3.80 13.97 -1.94
CA LEU A 277 -4.96 14.09 -1.06
C LEU A 277 -5.01 15.46 -0.37
N GLU A 278 -3.86 16.07 -0.10
CA GLU A 278 -3.78 17.35 0.64
C GLU A 278 -3.33 18.53 -0.24
N GLY A 279 -2.89 18.27 -1.48
CA GLY A 279 -2.39 19.30 -2.38
C GLY A 279 -1.02 19.86 -1.99
N ASP A 280 -0.24 19.12 -1.19
CA ASP A 280 1.11 19.52 -0.75
C ASP A 280 2.20 18.62 -1.38
N PRO A 281 2.75 18.99 -2.54
CA PRO A 281 3.72 18.15 -3.25
C PRO A 281 5.15 18.29 -2.71
N ARG A 282 5.41 19.13 -1.70
CA ARG A 282 6.78 19.52 -1.29
C ARG A 282 7.67 18.31 -0.96
N ASP A 283 7.15 17.35 -0.23
CA ASP A 283 7.92 16.16 0.17
C ASP A 283 8.18 15.23 -1.04
N LEU A 284 7.22 15.12 -1.96
CA LEU A 284 7.35 14.30 -3.17
C LEU A 284 8.34 14.91 -4.16
N LEU A 285 8.28 16.23 -4.35
CA LEU A 285 9.25 16.97 -5.19
C LEU A 285 10.64 16.93 -4.58
N ALA A 286 10.77 17.02 -3.25
CA ALA A 286 12.06 16.86 -2.59
C ALA A 286 12.67 15.47 -2.81
N LEU A 287 11.85 14.40 -2.83
CA LEU A 287 12.32 13.05 -3.15
C LEU A 287 12.73 12.90 -4.63
N ARG A 288 12.06 13.60 -5.55
CA ARG A 288 12.43 13.66 -6.97
C ARG A 288 13.76 14.39 -7.18
N ASP A 289 13.90 15.55 -6.53
CA ASP A 289 15.03 16.46 -6.74
C ASP A 289 16.28 16.01 -5.99
N ASP A 290 16.12 15.29 -4.86
CA ASP A 290 17.20 14.66 -4.09
C ASP A 290 16.87 13.21 -3.72
N PRO A 291 16.99 12.25 -4.66
CA PRO A 291 16.76 10.83 -4.41
C PRO A 291 17.68 10.24 -3.32
N ALA A 292 18.84 10.87 -3.07
CA ALA A 292 19.80 10.43 -2.07
C ALA A 292 19.32 10.70 -0.63
N ALA A 293 18.27 11.51 -0.43
CA ALA A 293 17.61 11.68 0.85
C ALA A 293 16.84 10.43 1.31
N SER A 294 16.57 9.49 0.40
CA SER A 294 15.97 8.19 0.71
C SER A 294 16.85 7.36 1.67
N PRO A 295 16.27 6.63 2.63
CA PRO A 295 17.03 5.75 3.52
C PRO A 295 17.52 4.47 2.82
N VAL A 296 17.18 4.30 1.53
CA VAL A 296 17.61 3.20 0.68
C VAL A 296 18.12 3.71 -0.65
N SER A 297 19.10 3.01 -1.24
CA SER A 297 19.58 3.28 -2.59
C SER A 297 18.48 2.98 -3.61
N LEU A 298 18.10 3.99 -4.40
CA LEU A 298 17.09 3.84 -5.45
C LEU A 298 17.74 3.40 -6.76
N SER A 299 17.30 2.27 -7.31
CA SER A 299 17.77 1.79 -8.62
C SER A 299 16.96 2.34 -9.79
N ALA A 300 15.75 2.84 -9.52
CA ALA A 300 14.92 3.58 -10.45
C ALA A 300 14.07 4.60 -9.70
N ALA A 301 13.89 5.78 -10.30
CA ALA A 301 13.02 6.82 -9.80
C ALA A 301 12.46 7.61 -10.99
N THR A 302 11.15 7.50 -11.23
CA THR A 302 10.43 8.15 -12.33
C THR A 302 9.21 8.87 -11.77
N PHE A 303 9.03 10.13 -12.15
CA PHE A 303 7.90 10.96 -11.72
C PHE A 303 7.25 11.55 -12.96
N LEU A 304 6.03 11.12 -13.25
CA LEU A 304 5.18 11.63 -14.32
C LEU A 304 4.06 12.43 -13.66
N LEU A 305 4.38 13.62 -13.15
CA LEU A 305 3.41 14.53 -12.56
C LEU A 305 2.85 15.41 -13.68
N GLU A 306 1.54 15.64 -13.72
CA GLU A 306 0.98 16.58 -14.70
C GLU A 306 1.56 17.99 -14.47
N GLU A 307 1.90 18.69 -15.55
CA GLU A 307 2.35 20.09 -15.50
C GLU A 307 1.18 21.03 -15.18
N THR A 308 0.72 21.05 -13.93
CA THR A 308 -0.11 22.14 -13.40
C THR A 308 0.32 22.50 -11.99
N VAL A 309 1.53 23.05 -11.87
CA VAL A 309 1.88 23.93 -10.74
C VAL A 309 2.43 25.20 -11.35
N THR A 310 1.54 26.08 -11.80
CA THR A 310 1.90 27.50 -11.91
C THR A 310 1.96 28.04 -10.49
N CYS A 311 3.11 28.62 -10.16
CA CYS A 311 3.39 29.27 -8.87
C CYS A 311 2.41 30.40 -8.55
#